data_AF-U3KZQ8-F1
#
_entry.id   AF-U3KZQ8-F1
#
_cell.length_a   1.000
_cell.length_b   1.000
_cell.length_c   1.000
_cell.angle_alpha   90.00
_cell.angle_beta   90.00
_cell.angle_gamma   90.00
#
_symmetry.space_group_name_H-M   'P 1'
#
loop_
_entity.id
_entity.type
_entity.pdbx_description
1 polymer ?
#
loop_
_entity_poly.entity_id
_entity_poly.type
_entity_poly.pdbx_seq_one_letter_code
_entity_poly.pdbx_strand_id
1 'polypeptide(L)'
;WMNDTNGPMCYNGVYHFFYQHNPFGPLFNKRMHWAHSVSPDLINWTHLDSAFTPTDPFDINGCWSGSATILPGNKLVMLYTGIDSENRQVQNLAVPKDLSDPYLKEWVKHAGNPVIDLPEEINPDDFRDPTTTWLAEDGKWRLLVGSQKDKTGIAFLYHSDDFVNWTQSDSPLLTVPGTGVWECPDFFPVWIDSTKGVDTSVVNPSNGVKHVLKVGLQDHFKDYYMIGNYSPEKEHFVPEEELTLSTLRLDYGMYYASKTFF
;
A
#
# COMPACT_ATOMS: atom_id res chain seq x y z
N TRP A 1 -5.24 -20.72 -1.26
CA TRP A 1 -4.60 -19.89 -2.30
C TRP A 1 -3.86 -18.73 -1.65
N MET A 2 -2.77 -18.24 -2.22
CA MET A 2 -2.03 -17.05 -1.75
C MET A 2 -1.66 -16.17 -2.94
N ASN A 3 -1.70 -14.85 -2.76
CA ASN A 3 -1.19 -13.86 -3.72
C ASN A 3 -0.41 -12.75 -3.00
N ASP A 4 -0.92 -11.52 -3.04
CA ASP A 4 -0.19 -10.30 -2.72
C ASP A 4 0.41 -10.30 -1.31
N THR A 5 1.57 -9.66 -1.20
CA THR A 5 2.17 -9.28 0.08
C THR A 5 1.41 -8.11 0.68
N ASN A 6 1.06 -8.18 1.95
CA ASN A 6 0.29 -7.16 2.66
C ASN A 6 1.03 -6.71 3.92
N GLY A 7 1.06 -5.40 4.15
CA GLY A 7 1.66 -4.77 5.33
C GLY A 7 2.98 -5.36 5.85
N PRO A 8 4.00 -5.63 4.99
CA PRO A 8 5.28 -6.13 5.48
C PRO A 8 5.91 -5.08 6.40
N MET A 9 6.49 -5.51 7.53
CA MET A 9 7.09 -4.59 8.51
C MET A 9 8.02 -5.32 9.48
N CYS A 10 8.91 -4.57 10.14
CA CYS A 10 9.64 -5.01 11.32
C CYS A 10 9.15 -4.23 12.54
N TYR A 11 8.55 -4.91 13.52
CA TYR A 11 8.06 -4.30 14.75
C TYR A 11 8.77 -4.91 15.96
N ASN A 12 9.45 -4.08 16.75
CA ASN A 12 10.22 -4.51 17.94
C ASN A 12 11.17 -5.69 17.70
N GLY A 13 11.80 -5.75 16.51
CA GLY A 13 12.76 -6.80 16.15
C GLY A 13 12.12 -8.09 15.63
N VAL A 14 10.81 -8.12 15.42
CA VAL A 14 10.09 -9.23 14.78
C VAL A 14 9.63 -8.79 13.40
N TYR A 15 9.90 -9.59 12.37
CA TYR A 15 9.38 -9.36 11.03
C TYR A 15 7.96 -9.94 10.93
N HIS A 16 7.04 -9.15 10.36
CA HIS A 16 5.67 -9.54 10.10
C HIS A 16 5.42 -9.59 8.60
N PHE A 17 4.78 -10.66 8.16
CA PHE A 17 4.36 -10.86 6.79
C PHE A 17 2.87 -11.20 6.79
N PHE A 18 2.08 -10.31 6.23
CA PHE A 18 0.68 -10.56 5.94
C PHE A 18 0.54 -10.83 4.45
N TYR A 19 -0.46 -11.60 4.07
CA TYR A 19 -0.68 -11.93 2.67
C TYR A 19 -2.13 -12.26 2.39
N GLN A 20 -2.55 -11.96 1.17
CA GLN A 20 -3.86 -12.35 0.67
C GLN A 20 -4.00 -13.86 0.70
N HIS A 21 -5.03 -14.36 1.38
CA HIS A 21 -5.29 -15.78 1.54
C HIS A 21 -6.77 -16.13 1.33
N ASN A 22 -7.02 -17.18 0.54
CA ASN A 22 -8.33 -17.83 0.50
C ASN A 22 -8.29 -19.06 1.42
N PRO A 23 -8.98 -19.04 2.58
CA PRO A 23 -9.02 -20.17 3.50
C PRO A 23 -9.94 -21.30 3.03
N PHE A 24 -10.75 -21.08 1.98
CA PHE A 24 -11.76 -22.02 1.50
C PHE A 24 -11.34 -22.81 0.26
N GLY A 25 -10.18 -22.52 -0.34
CA GLY A 25 -9.77 -23.25 -1.52
C GLY A 25 -8.45 -22.82 -2.16
N PRO A 26 -8.02 -23.58 -3.18
CA PRO A 26 -6.75 -23.35 -3.87
C PRO A 26 -6.86 -22.34 -5.02
N LEU A 27 -7.97 -21.63 -5.18
CA LEU A 27 -8.17 -20.60 -6.21
C LEU A 27 -8.47 -19.24 -5.58
N PHE A 28 -8.35 -18.17 -6.36
CA PHE A 28 -8.79 -16.83 -5.94
C PHE A 28 -10.29 -16.81 -5.59
N ASN A 29 -10.64 -15.98 -4.60
CA ASN A 29 -12.01 -15.69 -4.17
C ASN A 29 -12.08 -14.18 -3.91
N LYS A 30 -13.22 -13.52 -4.09
CA LYS A 30 -13.36 -12.10 -3.69
C LYS A 30 -13.28 -11.93 -2.16
N ARG A 31 -13.80 -12.91 -1.41
CA ARG A 31 -13.81 -12.93 0.06
C ARG A 31 -12.46 -13.37 0.63
N MET A 32 -11.44 -12.57 0.37
CA MET A 32 -10.08 -12.78 0.83
C MET A 32 -9.88 -12.36 2.29
N HIS A 33 -8.89 -13.00 2.91
CA HIS A 33 -8.42 -12.74 4.27
C HIS A 33 -6.97 -12.25 4.20
N TRP A 34 -6.51 -11.58 5.26
CA TRP A 34 -5.07 -11.41 5.50
C TRP A 34 -4.61 -12.52 6.44
N ALA A 35 -3.92 -13.53 5.89
CA ALA A 35 -3.17 -14.46 6.71
C ALA A 35 -1.91 -13.76 7.26
N HIS A 36 -1.34 -14.29 8.35
CA HIS A 36 -0.27 -13.63 9.09
C HIS A 36 0.80 -14.65 9.50
N SER A 37 2.06 -14.31 9.23
CA SER A 37 3.22 -15.04 9.73
C SER A 37 4.24 -14.06 10.33
N VAL A 38 5.04 -14.56 11.28
CA VAL A 38 6.15 -13.80 11.89
C VAL A 38 7.47 -14.54 11.73
N SER A 39 8.57 -13.79 11.70
CA SER A 39 9.92 -14.34 11.55
C SER A 39 10.97 -13.53 12.32
N PRO A 40 12.00 -14.17 12.88
CA PRO A 40 13.15 -13.46 13.44
C PRO A 40 14.19 -13.07 12.37
N ASP A 41 14.12 -13.62 11.16
CA ASP A 41 15.23 -13.56 10.18
C ASP A 41 14.79 -13.44 8.71
N LEU A 42 13.48 -13.24 8.45
CA LEU A 42 12.84 -13.22 7.12
C LEU A 42 12.88 -14.56 6.35
N ILE A 43 13.39 -15.64 6.95
CA ILE A 43 13.54 -16.96 6.31
C ILE A 43 12.69 -18.01 7.01
N ASN A 44 12.76 -18.08 8.34
CA ASN A 44 12.05 -19.04 9.16
C ASN A 44 10.75 -18.40 9.67
N TRP A 45 9.61 -18.84 9.13
CA TRP A 45 8.30 -18.24 9.39
C TRP A 45 7.44 -19.12 10.32
N THR A 46 6.84 -18.49 11.32
CA THR A 46 5.80 -19.08 12.17
C THR A 46 4.45 -18.55 11.75
N HIS A 47 3.55 -19.44 11.34
CA HIS A 47 2.17 -19.09 10.98
C HIS A 47 1.35 -18.75 12.23
N LEU A 48 0.53 -17.71 12.11
CA LEU A 48 -0.44 -17.27 13.10
C LEU A 48 -1.86 -17.35 12.51
N ASP A 49 -2.86 -17.05 13.33
CA ASP A 49 -4.23 -16.89 12.85
C ASP A 49 -4.33 -15.71 11.87
N SER A 50 -5.38 -15.69 11.03
CA SER A 50 -5.60 -14.56 10.11
C SER A 50 -5.81 -13.27 10.88
N ALA A 51 -5.04 -12.24 10.53
CA ALA A 51 -5.12 -10.92 11.16
C ALA A 51 -6.41 -10.20 10.78
N PHE A 52 -6.76 -10.21 9.48
CA PHE A 52 -8.02 -9.65 8.98
C PHE A 52 -8.89 -10.71 8.33
N THR A 53 -10.14 -10.72 8.76
CA THR A 53 -11.21 -11.51 8.15
C THR A 53 -12.40 -10.60 7.83
N PRO A 54 -13.19 -10.86 6.79
CA PRO A 54 -14.38 -10.06 6.46
C PRO A 54 -15.43 -10.12 7.56
N THR A 55 -15.68 -9.01 8.27
CA THR A 55 -16.55 -8.96 9.46
C THR A 55 -17.55 -7.81 9.47
N ASP A 56 -17.23 -6.70 8.81
CA ASP A 56 -17.96 -5.44 8.96
C ASP A 56 -18.45 -4.93 7.60
N PRO A 57 -19.48 -4.07 7.52
CA PRO A 57 -20.06 -3.64 6.25
C PRO A 57 -19.06 -3.10 5.22
N PHE A 58 -17.97 -2.45 5.67
CA PHE A 58 -16.93 -1.87 4.83
C PHE A 58 -15.93 -2.89 4.26
N ASP A 59 -15.96 -4.14 4.70
CA ASP A 59 -15.10 -5.22 4.17
C ASP A 59 -15.77 -6.60 4.10
N ILE A 60 -17.10 -6.65 4.25
CA ILE A 60 -17.87 -7.90 4.39
C ILE A 60 -17.66 -8.86 3.22
N ASN A 61 -17.34 -8.33 2.04
CA ASN A 61 -17.11 -9.09 0.82
C ASN A 61 -15.63 -9.39 0.54
N GLY A 62 -14.69 -8.90 1.36
CA GLY A 62 -13.26 -9.20 1.27
C GLY A 62 -12.35 -8.17 1.93
N CYS A 63 -11.24 -8.64 2.51
CA CYS A 63 -10.13 -7.80 2.96
C CYS A 63 -8.99 -7.89 1.92
N TRP A 64 -8.89 -6.88 1.06
CA TRP A 64 -7.92 -6.77 -0.03
C TRP A 64 -6.63 -6.07 0.41
N SER A 65 -5.68 -5.92 -0.50
CA SER A 65 -4.30 -5.55 -0.20
C SER A 65 -4.15 -4.17 0.41
N GLY A 66 -3.00 -3.94 1.03
CA GLY A 66 -2.73 -2.76 1.84
C GLY A 66 -1.34 -2.77 2.46
N SER A 67 -1.07 -1.76 3.28
CA SER A 67 0.25 -1.48 3.82
C SER A 67 0.21 -1.10 5.30
N ALA A 68 1.34 -1.32 5.97
CA ALA A 68 1.56 -0.92 7.35
C ALA A 68 2.31 0.42 7.39
N THR A 69 2.05 1.24 8.41
CA THR A 69 2.89 2.41 8.73
C THR A 69 3.21 2.40 10.22
N ILE A 70 4.50 2.44 10.54
CA ILE A 70 4.99 2.66 11.90
C ILE A 70 5.08 4.16 12.14
N LEU A 71 4.30 4.66 13.09
CA LEU A 71 4.22 6.08 13.43
C LEU A 71 5.24 6.47 14.51
N PRO A 72 5.56 7.77 14.64
CA PRO A 72 6.32 8.27 15.77
C PRO A 72 5.79 7.77 17.12
N GLY A 73 6.70 7.35 17.99
CA GLY A 73 6.35 6.75 19.28
C GLY A 73 5.99 5.26 19.21
N ASN A 74 6.41 4.56 18.15
CA ASN A 74 6.24 3.10 17.98
C ASN A 74 4.76 2.66 17.94
N LYS A 75 3.88 3.54 17.46
CA LYS A 75 2.49 3.19 17.15
C LYS A 75 2.43 2.60 15.75
N LEU A 76 1.37 1.84 15.49
CA LEU A 76 1.25 1.10 14.24
C LEU A 76 -0.18 1.21 13.71
N VAL A 77 -0.29 1.48 12.42
CA VAL A 77 -1.54 1.52 11.68
C VAL A 77 -1.43 0.67 10.42
N MET A 78 -2.54 0.08 10.00
CA MET A 78 -2.70 -0.57 8.72
C MET A 78 -3.80 0.11 7.93
N LEU A 79 -3.50 0.41 6.67
CA LEU A 79 -4.49 0.82 5.68
C LEU A 79 -4.64 -0.30 4.68
N TYR A 80 -5.88 -0.68 4.38
CA TYR A 80 -6.18 -1.77 3.46
C TYR A 80 -7.48 -1.52 2.71
N THR A 81 -7.62 -2.14 1.54
CA THR A 81 -8.86 -2.07 0.78
C THR A 81 -9.87 -3.08 1.33
N GLY A 82 -11.08 -2.64 1.65
CA GLY A 82 -12.22 -3.53 1.88
C GLY A 82 -13.13 -3.56 0.67
N ILE A 83 -13.80 -4.69 0.47
CA ILE A 83 -14.94 -4.80 -0.45
C ILE A 83 -16.20 -4.64 0.39
N ASP A 84 -16.87 -3.52 0.24
CA ASP A 84 -18.05 -3.18 1.04
C ASP A 84 -19.29 -3.99 0.63
N SER A 85 -20.41 -3.79 1.33
CA SER A 85 -21.68 -4.47 1.05
C SER A 85 -22.25 -4.22 -0.34
N GLU A 86 -21.83 -3.17 -1.02
CA GLU A 86 -22.23 -2.79 -2.38
C GLU A 86 -21.22 -3.27 -3.44
N ASN A 87 -20.19 -4.03 -3.04
CA ASN A 87 -19.05 -4.45 -3.87
C ASN A 87 -18.20 -3.28 -4.37
N ARG A 88 -18.12 -2.19 -3.60
CA ARG A 88 -17.19 -1.08 -3.85
C ARG A 88 -15.88 -1.31 -3.13
N GLN A 89 -14.78 -0.95 -3.77
CA GLN A 89 -13.47 -0.89 -3.12
C GLN A 89 -13.34 0.40 -2.32
N VAL A 90 -13.11 0.28 -1.01
CA VAL A 90 -12.98 1.40 -0.06
C VAL A 90 -11.77 1.20 0.84
N GLN A 91 -11.17 2.28 1.37
CA GLN A 91 -9.95 2.15 2.18
C GLN A 91 -10.27 2.25 3.68
N ASN A 92 -9.76 1.27 4.42
CA ASN A 92 -10.08 1.02 5.82
C ASN A 92 -8.82 1.12 6.68
N LEU A 93 -9.00 1.58 7.92
CA LEU A 93 -7.96 1.67 8.94
C LEU A 93 -8.12 0.56 9.98
N ALA A 94 -7.01 -0.04 10.38
CA ALA A 94 -6.93 -0.95 11.52
C ALA A 94 -5.67 -0.69 12.37
N VAL A 95 -5.75 -1.01 13.66
CA VAL A 95 -4.63 -0.87 14.62
C VAL A 95 -4.48 -2.13 15.45
N PRO A 96 -3.29 -2.44 15.98
CA PRO A 96 -3.14 -3.56 16.90
C PRO A 96 -4.01 -3.37 18.14
N LYS A 97 -4.63 -4.45 18.60
CA LYS A 97 -5.40 -4.47 19.86
C LYS A 97 -4.49 -4.32 21.08
N ASP A 98 -3.28 -4.87 21.00
CA ASP A 98 -2.28 -4.85 22.06
C ASP A 98 -0.87 -4.67 21.44
N LEU A 99 -0.28 -3.49 21.64
CA LEU A 99 1.08 -3.19 21.17
C LEU A 99 2.17 -3.90 21.99
N SER A 100 1.83 -4.48 23.14
CA SER A 100 2.76 -5.27 23.96
C SER A 100 2.89 -6.71 23.47
N ASP A 101 1.95 -7.20 22.64
CA ASP A 101 2.07 -8.50 21.98
C ASP A 101 3.11 -8.39 20.84
N PRO A 102 4.29 -9.01 20.96
CA PRO A 102 5.32 -8.92 19.93
C PRO A 102 4.88 -9.57 18.61
N TYR A 103 3.83 -10.39 18.63
CA TYR A 103 3.30 -11.05 17.45
C TYR A 103 2.11 -10.33 16.85
N LEU A 104 1.56 -9.29 17.50
CA LEU A 104 0.46 -8.47 17.00
C LEU A 104 -0.69 -9.31 16.42
N LYS A 105 -1.15 -10.32 17.19
CA LYS A 105 -2.10 -11.33 16.69
C LYS A 105 -3.50 -10.78 16.47
N GLU A 106 -3.91 -9.79 17.25
CA GLU A 106 -5.26 -9.23 17.21
C GLU A 106 -5.24 -7.77 16.78
N TRP A 107 -6.18 -7.42 15.92
CA TRP A 107 -6.32 -6.08 15.36
C TRP A 107 -7.74 -5.56 15.55
N VAL A 108 -7.87 -4.24 15.69
CA VAL A 108 -9.13 -3.52 15.82
C VAL A 108 -9.30 -2.64 14.59
N LYS A 109 -10.37 -2.87 13.85
CA LYS A 109 -10.79 -2.03 12.71
C LYS A 109 -11.41 -0.74 13.24
N HIS A 110 -11.08 0.40 12.64
CA HIS A 110 -11.61 1.69 13.05
C HIS A 110 -13.13 1.74 12.87
N ALA A 111 -13.86 2.19 13.89
CA ALA A 111 -15.33 2.19 13.88
C ALA A 111 -15.94 3.14 12.83
N GLY A 112 -15.19 4.16 12.41
CA GLY A 112 -15.60 5.10 11.36
C GLY A 112 -15.14 4.69 9.95
N ASN A 113 -14.75 3.43 9.72
CA ASN A 113 -14.39 2.95 8.39
C ASN A 113 -15.61 2.97 7.43
N PRO A 114 -15.38 3.20 6.12
CA PRO A 114 -14.08 3.46 5.49
C PRO A 114 -13.56 4.88 5.78
N VAL A 115 -12.23 5.02 5.87
CA VAL A 115 -11.55 6.33 6.05
C VAL A 115 -11.31 7.06 4.73
N ILE A 116 -11.36 6.35 3.60
CA ILE A 116 -11.39 6.91 2.25
C ILE A 116 -12.43 6.12 1.44
N ASP A 117 -13.49 6.80 0.99
CA ASP A 117 -14.53 6.20 0.14
C ASP A 117 -14.12 6.23 -1.35
N LEU A 118 -14.82 5.46 -2.19
CA LEU A 118 -14.64 5.43 -3.63
C LEU A 118 -14.94 6.81 -4.25
N PRO A 119 -14.02 7.40 -5.04
CA PRO A 119 -14.30 8.64 -5.76
C PRO A 119 -15.42 8.47 -6.80
N GLU A 120 -16.32 9.45 -6.93
CA GLU A 120 -17.57 9.34 -7.72
C GLU A 120 -17.38 8.92 -9.19
N GLU A 121 -16.26 9.30 -9.80
CA GLU A 121 -15.98 9.05 -11.23
C GLU A 121 -15.15 7.79 -11.49
N ILE A 122 -14.90 6.98 -10.45
CA ILE A 122 -14.05 5.79 -10.53
C ILE A 122 -14.91 4.53 -10.47
N ASN A 123 -14.54 3.55 -11.29
CA ASN A 123 -15.21 2.25 -11.29
C ASN A 123 -15.03 1.58 -9.91
N PRO A 124 -16.10 1.04 -9.30
CA PRO A 124 -16.04 0.35 -8.01
C PRO A 124 -14.98 -0.76 -7.91
N ASP A 125 -14.60 -1.37 -9.04
CA ASP A 125 -13.59 -2.43 -9.11
C ASP A 125 -12.17 -1.90 -9.38
N ASP A 126 -11.92 -0.58 -9.40
CA ASP A 126 -10.65 0.04 -9.81
C ASP A 126 -10.07 1.04 -8.79
N PHE A 127 -10.25 0.86 -7.47
CA PHE A 127 -9.73 1.78 -6.44
C PHE A 127 -9.17 1.05 -5.20
N ARG A 128 -7.88 0.70 -5.18
CA ARG A 128 -7.33 -0.19 -4.16
C ARG A 128 -5.84 -0.01 -3.84
N ASP A 129 -5.40 -0.76 -2.84
CA ASP A 129 -4.03 -1.02 -2.46
C ASP A 129 -3.31 0.23 -1.89
N PRO A 130 -3.77 0.78 -0.76
CA PRO A 130 -3.15 1.94 -0.15
C PRO A 130 -1.68 1.66 0.21
N THR A 131 -0.80 2.62 -0.07
CA THR A 131 0.65 2.51 0.22
C THR A 131 0.97 2.62 1.70
N THR A 132 2.22 2.31 2.06
CA THR A 132 2.81 2.85 3.29
C THR A 132 2.74 4.38 3.22
N THR A 133 2.41 5.01 4.33
CA THR A 133 2.26 6.46 4.38
C THR A 133 3.59 7.13 4.70
N TRP A 134 3.77 8.38 4.28
CA TRP A 134 4.94 9.19 4.62
C TRP A 134 4.53 10.53 5.22
N LEU A 135 5.32 11.02 6.17
CA LEU A 135 5.13 12.33 6.78
C LEU A 135 5.93 13.36 5.96
N ALA A 136 5.27 14.38 5.42
CA ALA A 136 6.00 15.49 4.77
C ALA A 136 6.33 16.61 5.77
N GLU A 137 7.14 17.56 5.31
CA GLU A 137 7.69 18.64 6.15
C GLU A 137 6.65 19.59 6.75
N ASP A 138 5.46 19.69 6.15
CA ASP A 138 4.34 20.47 6.68
C ASP A 138 3.59 19.77 7.84
N GLY A 139 4.03 18.57 8.23
CA GLY A 139 3.47 17.80 9.34
C GLY A 139 2.26 16.94 8.98
N LYS A 140 1.91 16.80 7.69
CA LYS A 140 0.80 15.93 7.26
C LYS A 140 1.27 14.60 6.68
N TRP A 141 0.45 13.59 6.84
CA TRP A 141 0.66 12.27 6.24
C TRP A 141 0.19 12.26 4.81
N ARG A 142 0.85 11.49 3.96
CA ARG A 142 0.44 11.20 2.58
C ARG A 142 0.38 9.71 2.35
N LEU A 143 -0.49 9.31 1.43
CA LEU A 143 -0.52 7.96 0.89
C LEU A 143 -0.93 7.99 -0.58
N LEU A 144 -0.68 6.89 -1.28
CA LEU A 144 -1.25 6.65 -2.60
C LEU A 144 -2.28 5.53 -2.59
N VAL A 145 -3.28 5.64 -3.47
CA VAL A 145 -4.20 4.55 -3.82
C VAL A 145 -4.17 4.35 -5.33
N GLY A 146 -4.03 3.10 -5.77
CA GLY A 146 -3.97 2.73 -7.18
C GLY A 146 -5.36 2.75 -7.82
N SER A 147 -5.45 3.25 -9.05
CA SER A 147 -6.71 3.36 -9.78
C SER A 147 -6.51 3.42 -11.29
N GLN A 148 -7.62 3.48 -12.04
CA GLN A 148 -7.64 4.01 -13.40
C GLN A 148 -8.88 4.88 -13.67
N LYS A 149 -8.82 5.64 -14.76
CA LYS A 149 -9.99 6.20 -15.45
C LYS A 149 -9.74 6.21 -16.96
N ASP A 150 -10.68 5.71 -17.76
CA ASP A 150 -10.56 5.71 -19.23
C ASP A 150 -9.22 5.14 -19.76
N LYS A 151 -8.78 4.01 -19.19
CA LYS A 151 -7.47 3.35 -19.46
C LYS A 151 -6.23 4.18 -19.11
N THR A 152 -6.40 5.31 -18.44
CA THR A 152 -5.32 6.07 -17.81
C THR A 152 -5.11 5.55 -16.41
N GLY A 153 -3.92 5.02 -16.12
CA GLY A 153 -3.56 4.60 -14.77
C GLY A 153 -3.34 5.81 -13.88
N ILE A 154 -3.70 5.68 -12.60
CA ILE A 154 -3.72 6.79 -11.64
C ILE A 154 -3.10 6.32 -10.32
N ALA A 155 -2.20 7.12 -9.77
CA ALA A 155 -1.83 7.07 -8.35
C ALA A 155 -2.49 8.25 -7.64
N PHE A 156 -3.66 8.03 -7.05
CA PHE A 156 -4.34 9.07 -6.27
C PHE A 156 -3.51 9.43 -5.05
N LEU A 157 -3.33 10.72 -4.80
CA LEU A 157 -2.65 11.22 -3.61
C LEU A 157 -3.70 11.71 -2.61
N TYR A 158 -3.53 11.29 -1.36
CA TYR A 158 -4.32 11.77 -0.24
C TYR A 158 -3.41 12.31 0.84
N HIS A 159 -3.91 13.29 1.62
CA HIS A 159 -3.23 13.79 2.80
C HIS A 159 -4.12 13.82 4.05
N SER A 160 -3.52 13.67 5.23
CA SER A 160 -4.23 13.65 6.52
C SER A 160 -3.37 14.20 7.67
N ASP A 161 -4.00 14.89 8.61
CA ASP A 161 -3.36 15.31 9.87
C ASP A 161 -3.41 14.21 10.94
N ASP A 162 -4.34 13.25 10.86
CA ASP A 162 -4.70 12.35 11.97
C ASP A 162 -4.88 10.87 11.59
N PHE A 163 -4.60 10.48 10.34
CA PHE A 163 -4.84 9.14 9.74
C PHE A 163 -6.29 8.71 9.56
N VAL A 164 -7.25 9.51 10.03
CA VAL A 164 -8.68 9.17 9.99
C VAL A 164 -9.38 10.01 8.94
N ASN A 165 -9.11 11.31 8.92
CA ASN A 165 -9.69 12.26 7.97
C ASN A 165 -8.71 12.47 6.83
N TRP A 166 -8.98 11.85 5.69
CA TRP A 166 -8.17 11.97 4.48
C TRP A 166 -8.85 12.91 3.48
N THR A 167 -8.05 13.80 2.90
CA THR A 167 -8.48 14.67 1.80
C THR A 167 -7.69 14.28 0.56
N GLN A 168 -8.39 14.10 -0.56
CA GLN A 168 -7.75 13.86 -1.84
C GLN A 168 -7.08 15.14 -2.32
N SER A 169 -5.84 15.05 -2.78
CA SER A 169 -5.14 16.17 -3.43
C SER A 169 -5.83 16.57 -4.74
N ASP A 170 -5.75 17.86 -5.10
CA ASP A 170 -6.32 18.41 -6.34
C ASP A 170 -5.81 17.70 -7.60
N SER A 171 -4.59 17.16 -7.54
CA SER A 171 -3.99 16.35 -8.59
C SER A 171 -3.48 15.02 -8.02
N PRO A 172 -3.62 13.92 -8.76
CA PRO A 172 -2.95 12.66 -8.42
C PRO A 172 -1.42 12.85 -8.47
N LEU A 173 -0.67 11.97 -7.79
CA LEU A 173 0.80 12.04 -7.81
C LEU A 173 1.34 11.83 -9.23
N LEU A 174 0.72 10.92 -9.98
CA LEU A 174 1.03 10.65 -11.38
C LEU A 174 -0.17 10.01 -12.09
N THR A 175 -0.33 10.30 -13.39
CA THR A 175 -1.22 9.58 -14.31
C THR A 175 -0.50 9.23 -15.59
N VAL A 176 -0.84 8.09 -16.18
CA VAL A 176 -0.24 7.65 -17.45
C VAL A 176 -1.30 7.02 -18.35
N PRO A 177 -1.59 7.62 -19.53
CA PRO A 177 -2.55 7.06 -20.47
C PRO A 177 -2.13 5.69 -21.00
N GLY A 178 -3.11 4.81 -21.22
CA GLY A 178 -2.90 3.52 -21.88
C GLY A 178 -2.27 2.43 -21.02
N THR A 179 -2.05 2.66 -19.72
CA THR A 179 -1.46 1.66 -18.81
C THR A 179 -2.50 0.84 -18.05
N GLY A 180 -3.79 1.19 -18.15
CA GLY A 180 -4.86 0.49 -17.43
C GLY A 180 -4.79 0.66 -15.91
N VAL A 181 -5.32 -0.32 -15.18
CA VAL A 181 -5.38 -0.31 -13.71
C VAL A 181 -3.99 -0.42 -13.10
N TRP A 182 -3.67 0.52 -12.21
CA TRP A 182 -2.51 0.44 -11.34
C TRP A 182 -2.89 -0.26 -10.03
N GLU A 183 -2.29 -1.42 -9.79
CA GLU A 183 -2.40 -2.19 -8.56
C GLU A 183 -1.12 -2.06 -7.73
N CYS A 184 -1.24 -2.27 -6.43
CA CYS A 184 -0.13 -2.34 -5.48
C CYS A 184 0.93 -1.25 -5.73
N PRO A 185 0.55 0.04 -5.73
CA PRO A 185 1.53 1.11 -5.78
C PRO A 185 2.47 1.00 -4.59
N ASP A 186 3.68 1.51 -4.76
CA ASP A 186 4.65 1.71 -3.70
C ASP A 186 5.47 2.96 -3.99
N PHE A 187 5.75 3.74 -2.95
CA PHE A 187 6.44 5.02 -3.08
C PHE A 187 7.41 5.23 -1.94
N PHE A 188 8.71 5.23 -2.27
CA PHE A 188 9.77 5.26 -1.26
C PHE A 188 11.02 5.99 -1.77
N PRO A 189 11.79 6.63 -0.86
CA PRO A 189 13.05 7.24 -1.23
C PRO A 189 14.16 6.19 -1.37
N VAL A 190 15.24 6.55 -2.07
CA VAL A 190 16.50 5.81 -2.15
C VAL A 190 17.68 6.79 -2.13
N TRP A 191 18.77 6.43 -1.43
CA TRP A 191 20.02 7.20 -1.48
C TRP A 191 20.68 7.07 -2.85
N ILE A 192 21.24 8.16 -3.36
CA ILE A 192 21.95 8.16 -4.65
C ILE A 192 23.33 7.48 -4.59
N ASP A 193 23.93 7.39 -3.41
CA ASP A 193 25.32 7.00 -3.19
C ASP A 193 25.49 5.93 -2.08
N SER A 194 24.40 5.23 -1.72
CA SER A 194 24.40 4.24 -0.64
C SER A 194 23.49 3.05 -0.95
N THR A 195 23.87 1.88 -0.43
CA THR A 195 23.05 0.65 -0.50
C THR A 195 22.17 0.45 0.73
N LYS A 196 22.19 1.37 1.69
CA LYS A 196 21.33 1.31 2.87
C LYS A 196 19.91 1.74 2.52
N GLY A 197 18.92 1.12 3.17
CA GLY A 197 17.55 1.64 3.16
C GLY A 197 17.47 3.05 3.73
N VAL A 198 16.39 3.75 3.38
CA VAL A 198 16.08 5.09 3.86
C VAL A 198 14.63 5.10 4.32
N ASP A 199 14.39 5.77 5.44
CA ASP A 199 13.06 5.91 6.01
C ASP A 199 12.12 6.57 4.98
N THR A 200 10.90 6.04 4.87
CA THR A 200 9.90 6.45 3.87
C THR A 200 9.56 7.94 3.93
N SER A 201 9.71 8.59 5.09
CA SER A 201 9.42 10.02 5.28
C SER A 201 10.59 10.95 4.94
N VAL A 202 11.75 10.41 4.54
CA VAL A 202 12.89 11.25 4.15
C VAL A 202 12.63 11.88 2.79
N VAL A 203 12.39 13.19 2.80
CA VAL A 203 12.28 13.98 1.58
C VAL A 203 13.57 14.79 1.37
N ASN A 204 14.26 14.48 0.26
CA ASN A 204 15.26 15.30 -0.41
C ASN A 204 16.07 16.31 0.44
N PRO A 205 16.71 15.91 1.56
CA PRO A 205 17.25 16.88 2.52
C PRO A 205 18.48 17.65 2.00
N SER A 206 19.05 17.25 0.85
CA SER A 206 20.23 17.88 0.21
C SER A 206 20.49 17.36 -1.23
N ASN A 207 19.48 17.03 -2.04
CA ASN A 207 19.65 16.29 -3.32
C ASN A 207 20.32 14.92 -3.16
N GLY A 208 20.31 14.35 -1.94
CA GLY A 208 20.92 13.06 -1.62
C GLY A 208 20.01 11.85 -1.83
N VAL A 209 18.71 12.07 -2.03
CA VAL A 209 17.75 10.99 -2.31
C VAL A 209 16.97 11.20 -3.61
N LYS A 210 16.67 10.10 -4.28
CA LYS A 210 15.65 10.00 -5.34
C LYS A 210 14.44 9.29 -4.78
N HIS A 211 13.31 9.37 -5.49
CA HIS A 211 12.10 8.62 -5.14
C HIS A 211 11.81 7.59 -6.22
N VAL A 212 11.31 6.44 -5.78
CA VAL A 212 10.86 5.36 -6.64
C VAL A 212 9.35 5.28 -6.54
N LEU A 213 8.66 5.39 -7.68
CA LEU A 213 7.25 5.03 -7.79
C LEU A 213 7.17 3.69 -8.51
N LYS A 214 6.73 2.66 -7.80
CA LYS A 214 6.46 1.33 -8.33
C LYS A 214 4.96 1.13 -8.49
N VAL A 215 4.55 0.46 -9.56
CA VAL A 215 3.14 0.09 -9.83
C VAL A 215 3.07 -1.29 -10.49
N GLY A 216 2.05 -2.06 -10.14
CA GLY A 216 1.67 -3.26 -10.86
C GLY A 216 0.68 -2.92 -11.97
N LEU A 217 0.99 -3.24 -13.22
CA LEU A 217 0.03 -3.03 -14.32
C LEU A 217 -0.85 -4.28 -14.48
N GLN A 218 -2.13 -4.18 -14.12
CA GLN A 218 -3.05 -5.32 -14.07
C GLN A 218 -3.17 -6.05 -15.40
N ASP A 219 -3.28 -5.30 -16.51
CA ASP A 219 -3.42 -5.84 -17.86
C ASP A 219 -2.20 -6.69 -18.30
N HIS A 220 -1.07 -6.59 -17.60
CA HIS A 220 0.19 -7.28 -17.92
C HIS A 220 0.68 -8.25 -16.84
N PHE A 221 0.17 -8.14 -15.62
CA PHE A 221 0.68 -8.87 -14.44
C PHE A 221 2.20 -8.72 -14.29
N LYS A 222 2.68 -7.47 -14.39
CA LYS A 222 4.09 -7.08 -14.20
C LYS A 222 4.20 -5.84 -13.32
N ASP A 223 5.21 -5.84 -12.47
CA ASP A 223 5.60 -4.68 -11.66
C ASP A 223 6.66 -3.84 -12.38
N TYR A 224 6.37 -2.56 -12.54
CA TYR A 224 7.26 -1.56 -13.13
C TYR A 224 7.62 -0.51 -12.09
N TYR A 225 8.75 0.15 -12.25
CA TYR A 225 9.12 1.28 -11.40
C TYR A 225 9.75 2.41 -12.19
N MET A 226 9.56 3.63 -11.69
CA MET A 226 10.19 4.85 -12.17
C MET A 226 11.03 5.45 -11.05
N ILE A 227 12.22 5.92 -11.39
CA ILE A 227 13.06 6.74 -10.51
C ILE A 227 12.82 8.20 -10.86
N GLY A 228 12.69 9.07 -9.87
CA GLY A 228 12.38 10.48 -10.08
C GLY A 228 12.68 11.37 -8.89
N ASN A 229 12.28 12.63 -9.03
CA ASN A 229 12.33 13.62 -7.95
C ASN A 229 10.92 13.86 -7.43
N TYR A 230 10.77 13.90 -6.11
CA TYR A 230 9.52 14.26 -5.45
C TYR A 230 9.65 15.64 -4.80
N SER A 231 8.65 16.48 -5.02
CA SER A 231 8.53 17.81 -4.40
C SER A 231 7.26 17.84 -3.54
N PRO A 232 7.36 17.67 -2.20
CA PRO A 232 6.18 17.60 -1.34
C PRO A 232 5.37 18.88 -1.34
N GLU A 233 6.01 20.05 -1.39
CA GLU A 233 5.32 21.35 -1.44
C GLU A 233 4.40 21.49 -2.66
N LYS A 234 4.72 20.77 -3.74
CA LYS A 234 3.94 20.77 -4.99
C LYS A 234 3.13 19.49 -5.15
N GLU A 235 3.24 18.57 -4.21
CA GLU A 235 2.64 17.24 -4.27
C GLU A 235 2.92 16.51 -5.60
N HIS A 236 4.13 16.71 -6.13
CA HIS A 236 4.45 16.36 -7.51
C HIS A 236 5.67 15.44 -7.59
N PHE A 237 5.52 14.32 -8.30
CA PHE A 237 6.60 13.41 -8.65
C PHE A 237 6.93 13.55 -10.13
N VAL A 238 8.21 13.80 -10.44
CA VAL A 238 8.72 13.90 -11.81
C VAL A 238 9.63 12.69 -12.06
N PRO A 239 9.17 11.69 -12.82
CA PRO A 239 10.02 10.58 -13.20
C PRO A 239 11.10 11.04 -14.18
N GLU A 240 12.27 10.40 -14.13
CA GLU A 240 13.37 10.66 -15.08
C GLU A 240 13.05 10.12 -16.48
N GLU A 241 12.27 9.05 -16.55
CA GLU A 241 11.74 8.46 -17.77
C GLU A 241 10.25 8.18 -17.61
N GLU A 242 9.46 8.41 -18.67
CA GLU A 242 8.03 8.12 -18.66
C GLU A 242 7.74 6.62 -18.51
N LEU A 243 6.63 6.28 -17.84
CA LEU A 243 6.19 4.89 -17.76
C LEU A 243 5.69 4.41 -19.13
N THR A 244 6.29 3.33 -19.59
CA THR A 244 5.94 2.61 -20.82
C THR A 244 6.04 1.11 -20.55
N LEU A 245 5.56 0.28 -21.48
CA LEU A 245 5.71 -1.18 -21.37
C LEU A 245 7.17 -1.66 -21.52
N SER A 246 8.09 -0.77 -21.89
CA SER A 246 9.54 -1.02 -21.91
C SER A 246 10.27 -0.50 -20.66
N THR A 247 9.57 0.18 -19.75
CA THR A 247 10.15 0.68 -18.49
C THR A 247 10.71 -0.47 -17.66
N LEU A 248 11.69 -0.15 -16.82
CA LEU A 248 12.35 -1.10 -15.94
C LEU A 248 11.34 -1.82 -15.04
N ARG A 249 11.62 -3.11 -14.83
CA ARG A 249 10.86 -3.99 -13.95
C ARG A 249 11.75 -4.50 -12.83
N LEU A 250 11.15 -4.77 -11.68
CA LEU A 250 11.87 -5.40 -10.56
C LEU A 250 12.35 -6.80 -10.94
N ASP A 251 11.54 -7.53 -11.70
CA ASP A 251 11.82 -8.89 -12.16
C ASP A 251 11.21 -9.11 -13.56
N TYR A 252 11.89 -9.90 -14.40
CA TYR A 252 11.51 -10.13 -15.80
C TYR A 252 10.73 -11.45 -16.02
N GLY A 253 10.58 -12.25 -14.96
CA GLY A 253 9.85 -13.51 -14.89
C GLY A 253 8.44 -13.36 -14.31
N MET A 254 8.03 -14.30 -13.45
CA MET A 254 6.71 -14.32 -12.80
C MET A 254 6.78 -13.63 -11.44
N TYR A 255 6.48 -12.32 -11.44
CA TYR A 255 6.57 -11.48 -10.26
C TYR A 255 5.54 -10.36 -10.33
N TYR A 256 4.76 -10.16 -9.27
CA TYR A 256 3.67 -9.21 -9.21
C TYR A 256 3.31 -8.83 -7.77
N ALA A 257 2.60 -7.71 -7.60
CA ALA A 257 2.09 -7.22 -6.32
C ALA A 257 3.18 -7.05 -5.24
N SER A 258 4.39 -6.65 -5.67
CA SER A 258 5.50 -6.37 -4.75
C SER A 258 5.26 -5.12 -3.93
N LYS A 259 5.81 -5.15 -2.71
CA LYS A 259 5.72 -4.09 -1.71
C LYS A 259 6.98 -4.09 -0.84
N THR A 260 7.50 -2.91 -0.54
CA THR A 260 8.68 -2.69 0.30
C THR A 260 8.30 -2.35 1.74
N PHE A 261 9.28 -2.42 2.64
CA PHE A 261 9.22 -1.87 3.99
C PHE A 261 10.62 -1.43 4.43
N PHE A 262 10.69 -0.54 5.42
CA PHE A 262 11.93 -0.07 6.04
C PHE A 262 12.15 -0.74 7.39
#